data_AF-A0A522DCX5-F1
#
_entry.id   AF-A0A522DCX5-F1
#
_cell.length_a   1.000
_cell.length_b   1.000
_cell.length_c   1.000
_cell.angle_alpha   90.00
_cell.angle_beta   90.00
_cell.angle_gamma   90.00
#
_symmetry.space_group_name_H-M   'P 1'
#
loop_
_entity.id
_entity.type
_entity.pdbx_description
1 polymer ?
#
loop_
_entity_poly.entity_id
_entity_poly.type
_entity_poly.pdbx_seq_one_letter_code
_entity_poly.pdbx_strand_id
1 'polypeptide(L)'
;MEKHFLTDIQKLSLGLIIFRRSDVQHNNWYCRIKVPKTSRYKTISLKTPDEREARKMAERHEVAIDIKIENQVPVFDKPFAEVALEYSALQKRKATIGDITMRRWKVV
;
A
#
# COMPACT_ATOMS: atom_id res chain seq x y z
N MET A 1 29.19 10.06 -6.06
CA MET A 1 28.61 8.72 -5.78
C MET A 1 27.11 8.82 -6.02
N GLU A 2 26.61 8.11 -7.03
CA GLU A 2 25.17 7.95 -7.25
C GLU A 2 24.57 7.23 -6.04
N LYS A 3 23.65 7.87 -5.31
CA LYS A 3 22.92 7.22 -4.22
C LYS A 3 21.78 6.42 -4.83
N HIS A 4 21.97 5.12 -4.96
CA HIS A 4 20.90 4.21 -5.35
C HIS A 4 19.86 4.10 -4.23
N PHE A 5 18.60 4.45 -4.52
CA PHE A 5 17.48 4.39 -3.57
C PHE A 5 17.26 2.99 -2.97
N LEU A 6 17.48 1.94 -3.77
CA LEU A 6 17.41 0.54 -3.36
C LEU A 6 18.83 -0.01 -3.18
N THR A 7 19.09 -0.62 -2.03
CA THR A 7 20.33 -1.32 -1.71
C THR A 7 20.04 -2.76 -1.28
N ASP A 8 21.07 -3.61 -1.24
CA ASP A 8 20.98 -5.01 -0.78
C ASP A 8 19.84 -5.81 -1.45
N ILE A 9 19.62 -5.62 -2.75
CA ILE A 9 18.48 -6.22 -3.46
C ILE A 9 18.66 -7.74 -3.56
N GLN A 10 17.66 -8.48 -3.11
CA GLN A 10 17.61 -9.93 -3.23
C GLN A 10 16.30 -10.37 -3.90
N LYS A 11 16.42 -11.24 -4.90
CA LYS A 11 15.26 -11.83 -5.60
C LYS A 11 14.87 -13.13 -4.92
N LEU A 12 13.62 -13.22 -4.45
CA LEU A 12 13.09 -14.42 -3.79
C LEU A 12 12.25 -15.27 -4.75
N SER A 13 11.45 -14.61 -5.60
CA SER A 13 10.62 -15.27 -6.62
C SER A 13 10.63 -14.44 -7.92
N LEU A 14 9.87 -14.86 -8.93
CA LEU A 14 9.69 -14.08 -10.16
C LEU A 14 9.02 -12.71 -9.89
N GLY A 15 8.13 -12.65 -8.89
CA GLY A 15 7.33 -11.48 -8.54
C GLY A 15 7.77 -10.78 -7.26
N LEU A 16 8.63 -11.40 -6.45
CA LEU A 16 9.01 -10.93 -5.13
C LEU A 16 10.52 -10.65 -5.02
N ILE A 17 10.83 -9.43 -4.56
CA ILE A 17 12.17 -9.03 -4.12
C ILE A 17 12.11 -8.49 -2.70
N ILE A 18 13.22 -8.63 -1.96
CA ILE A 18 13.49 -7.86 -0.75
C ILE A 18 14.67 -6.92 -0.98
N PHE A 19 14.68 -5.79 -0.29
CA PHE A 19 15.72 -4.77 -0.43
C PHE A 19 15.76 -3.87 0.79
N ARG A 20 16.82 -3.07 0.92
CA ARG A 20 16.94 -1.97 1.87
C ARG A 20 16.88 -0.63 1.17
N ARG A 21 16.57 0.41 1.93
CA ARG A 21 16.44 1.78 1.43
C ARG A 21 17.59 2.63 1.95
N SER A 22 18.25 3.34 1.04
CA SER A 22 19.38 4.22 1.39
C SER A 22 18.95 5.58 1.94
N ASP A 23 17.68 5.94 1.78
CA ASP A 23 17.11 7.26 2.07
C ASP A 23 16.43 7.34 3.45
N VAL A 24 16.50 6.28 4.25
CA VAL A 24 15.93 6.17 5.59
C VAL A 24 17.01 5.85 6.62
N GLN A 25 16.83 6.29 7.87
CA GLN A 25 17.84 6.14 8.93
C GLN A 25 17.93 4.72 9.51
N HIS A 26 16.94 3.86 9.27
CA HIS A 26 16.91 2.50 9.80
C HIS A 26 17.35 1.47 8.76
N ASN A 27 17.83 0.32 9.22
CA ASN A 27 18.31 -0.76 8.35
C ASN A 27 17.24 -1.83 8.03
N ASN A 28 15.96 -1.47 8.13
CA ASN A 28 14.85 -2.41 7.95
C ASN A 28 14.72 -2.85 6.48
N TRP A 29 14.38 -4.12 6.32
CA TRP A 29 14.04 -4.70 5.03
C TRP A 29 12.67 -4.24 4.55
N TYR A 30 12.54 -4.17 3.23
CA TYR A 30 11.31 -3.96 2.50
C TYR A 30 11.12 -5.12 1.53
N CYS A 31 9.87 -5.42 1.17
CA CYS A 31 9.57 -6.26 0.01
C CYS A 31 8.84 -5.46 -1.06
N ARG A 32 9.05 -5.87 -2.32
CA ARG A 32 8.25 -5.40 -3.47
C ARG A 32 7.67 -6.62 -4.16
N ILE A 33 6.34 -6.65 -4.23
CA ILE A 33 5.55 -7.75 -4.81
C ILE A 33 4.88 -7.23 -6.08
N LYS A 34 5.06 -7.95 -7.19
CA LYS A 34 4.36 -7.69 -8.44
C LYS A 34 2.89 -8.08 -8.30
N VAL A 35 1.98 -7.18 -8.64
CA VAL A 35 0.55 -7.49 -8.63
C VAL A 35 0.13 -7.95 -10.04
N PRO A 36 -0.27 -9.23 -10.22
CA PRO A 36 -0.74 -9.76 -11.50
C PRO A 36 -1.75 -8.87 -12.20
N LYS A 37 -1.73 -8.89 -13.55
CA LYS A 37 -2.65 -8.14 -14.43
C LYS A 37 -2.62 -6.60 -14.24
N THR A 38 -1.67 -6.08 -13.47
CA THR A 38 -1.43 -4.64 -13.32
C THR A 38 0.02 -4.31 -13.63
N SER A 39 0.29 -3.06 -13.99
CA SER A 39 1.67 -2.53 -14.09
C SER A 39 2.24 -2.12 -12.73
N ARG A 40 1.51 -2.36 -11.63
CA ARG A 40 1.82 -1.84 -10.31
C ARG A 40 2.49 -2.89 -9.44
N TYR A 41 3.25 -2.39 -8.48
CA TYR A 41 3.85 -3.17 -7.42
C TYR A 41 3.31 -2.73 -6.07
N LYS A 42 3.21 -3.65 -5.12
CA LYS A 42 3.00 -3.32 -3.71
C LYS A 42 4.34 -3.36 -3.00
N THR A 43 4.72 -2.24 -2.38
CA THR A 43 5.91 -2.15 -1.54
C THR A 43 5.49 -2.14 -0.07
N ILE A 44 6.12 -2.98 0.75
CA ILE A 44 5.78 -3.14 2.16
C ILE A 44 7.07 -3.09 2.99
N SER A 45 7.06 -2.32 4.08
CA SER A 45 8.13 -2.38 5.09
C SER A 45 7.96 -3.64 5.93
N LEU A 46 9.00 -4.45 6.01
CA LEU A 46 9.00 -5.68 6.83
C LEU A 46 9.34 -5.39 8.29
N LYS A 47 9.69 -4.14 8.62
CA LYS A 47 9.95 -3.65 9.99
C LYS A 47 11.01 -4.44 10.78
N THR A 48 11.84 -5.22 10.11
CA THR A 48 12.93 -5.99 10.71
C THR A 48 14.22 -5.76 9.92
N PRO A 49 15.39 -5.63 10.59
CA PRO A 49 16.69 -5.62 9.95
C PRO A 49 17.26 -7.02 9.70
N ASP A 50 16.66 -8.08 10.28
CA ASP A 50 17.07 -9.47 10.12
C ASP A 50 16.62 -10.00 8.74
N GLU A 51 17.57 -10.50 7.95
CA GLU A 51 17.29 -10.98 6.60
C GLU A 51 16.43 -12.25 6.59
N ARG A 52 16.67 -13.18 7.50
CA ARG A 52 15.96 -14.47 7.53
C ARG A 52 14.51 -14.26 7.93
N GLU A 53 14.28 -13.41 8.92
CA GLU A 53 12.93 -12.99 9.30
C GLU A 53 12.25 -12.24 8.15
N ALA A 54 12.96 -11.30 7.50
CA ALA A 54 12.45 -10.55 6.36
C ALA A 54 12.00 -11.46 5.22
N ARG A 55 12.80 -12.47 4.84
CA ARG A 55 12.42 -13.45 3.80
C ARG A 55 11.11 -14.15 4.13
N LYS A 56 10.98 -14.67 5.35
CA LYS A 56 9.77 -15.35 5.82
C LYS A 56 8.55 -14.43 5.82
N MET A 57 8.72 -13.16 6.21
CA MET A 57 7.64 -12.16 6.17
C MET A 57 7.25 -11.78 4.75
N ALA A 58 8.23 -11.66 3.85
CA ALA A 58 8.01 -11.34 2.46
C ALA A 58 7.18 -12.41 1.74
N GLU A 59 7.50 -13.69 1.96
CA GLU A 59 6.72 -14.83 1.45
C GLU A 59 5.28 -14.82 1.96
N ARG A 60 5.07 -14.57 3.26
CA ARG A 60 3.71 -14.42 3.82
C ARG A 60 2.92 -13.28 3.18
N HIS A 61 3.58 -12.17 2.88
CA HIS A 61 2.93 -11.03 2.21
C HIS A 61 2.60 -11.33 0.75
N GLU A 62 3.44 -12.08 0.02
CA GLU A 62 3.15 -12.53 -1.34
C GLU A 62 1.87 -13.38 -1.36
N VAL A 63 1.81 -14.41 -0.51
CA VAL A 63 0.62 -15.27 -0.36
C VAL A 63 -0.62 -14.45 0.03
N ALA A 64 -0.49 -13.49 0.95
CA ALA A 64 -1.62 -12.64 1.34
C ALA A 64 -2.13 -11.75 0.20
N ILE A 65 -1.26 -11.32 -0.73
CA ILE A 65 -1.67 -10.57 -1.92
C ILE A 65 -2.36 -11.51 -2.91
N ASP A 66 -1.84 -12.72 -3.12
CA ASP A 66 -2.44 -13.70 -4.01
C ASP A 66 -3.86 -14.08 -3.56
N ILE A 67 -4.04 -14.36 -2.26
CA ILE A 67 -5.36 -14.62 -1.66
C ILE A 67 -6.31 -13.45 -1.89
N LYS A 68 -5.86 -12.19 -1.76
CA LYS A 68 -6.71 -11.03 -2.05
C LYS A 68 -7.16 -11.00 -3.49
N ILE A 69 -6.25 -11.27 -4.43
CA ILE A 69 -6.55 -11.27 -5.86
C ILE A 69 -7.56 -12.37 -6.20
N GLU A 70 -7.34 -13.58 -5.69
CA GLU A 70 -8.24 -14.73 -5.88
C GLU A 70 -9.66 -14.43 -5.38
N ASN A 71 -9.76 -13.80 -4.21
CA ASN A 71 -11.04 -13.42 -3.61
C ASN A 71 -11.60 -12.08 -4.11
N GLN A 72 -11.02 -11.50 -5.17
CA GLN A 72 -11.42 -10.21 -5.74
C GLN A 72 -11.43 -9.05 -4.72
N VAL A 73 -10.61 -9.16 -3.67
CA VAL A 73 -10.39 -8.12 -2.67
C VAL A 73 -9.35 -7.12 -3.19
N PRO A 74 -9.61 -5.80 -3.13
CA PRO A 74 -8.63 -4.81 -3.55
C PRO A 74 -7.28 -4.93 -2.82
N VAL A 75 -6.19 -4.98 -3.58
CA VAL A 75 -4.80 -4.96 -3.06
C VAL A 75 -4.36 -3.54 -2.69
N PHE A 76 -4.87 -2.56 -3.43
CA PHE A 76 -4.65 -1.14 -3.20
C PHE A 76 -5.90 -0.53 -2.58
N ASP A 77 -5.68 0.40 -1.67
CA ASP A 77 -6.76 1.21 -1.12
C ASP A 77 -7.35 2.10 -2.22
N LYS A 78 -8.60 2.53 -2.00
CA LYS A 78 -9.29 3.43 -2.91
C LYS A 78 -8.49 4.74 -3.09
N PRO A 79 -8.46 5.31 -4.31
CA PRO A 79 -7.91 6.63 -4.52
C PRO A 79 -8.59 7.66 -3.60
N PHE A 80 -7.82 8.62 -3.09
CA PHE A 80 -8.37 9.66 -2.21
C PHE A 80 -9.54 10.41 -2.85
N ALA A 81 -9.50 10.65 -4.17
CA ALA A 81 -10.59 11.30 -4.90
C ALA A 81 -11.92 10.53 -4.79
N GLU A 82 -11.88 9.20 -4.90
CA GLU A 82 -13.07 8.35 -4.75
C GLU A 82 -13.61 8.41 -3.31
N VAL A 83 -12.72 8.29 -2.33
CA VAL A 83 -13.08 8.40 -0.90
C VAL A 83 -13.67 9.78 -0.59
N ALA A 84 -13.12 10.85 -1.15
CA ALA A 84 -13.60 12.22 -0.97
C ALA A 84 -15.00 12.42 -1.57
N LEU A 85 -15.27 11.82 -2.73
CA LEU A 85 -16.61 11.83 -3.34
C LEU A 85 -17.62 11.09 -2.47
N GLU A 86 -17.28 9.89 -1.99
CA GLU A 86 -18.15 9.11 -1.09
C GLU A 86 -18.44 9.88 0.20
N TYR A 87 -17.42 10.50 0.78
CA TYR A 87 -17.56 11.32 1.97
C TYR A 87 -18.44 12.54 1.71
N SER A 88 -18.22 13.27 0.61
CA SER A 88 -19.04 14.43 0.23
C SER A 88 -20.51 14.05 0.03
N ALA A 89 -20.78 12.91 -0.62
CA ALA A 89 -22.13 12.38 -0.78
C ALA A 89 -22.79 12.03 0.57
N LEU A 90 -22.03 11.44 1.51
CA LEU A 90 -22.50 11.21 2.86
C LEU A 90 -22.84 12.52 3.59
N GLN A 91 -21.98 13.53 3.50
CA GLN A 91 -22.22 14.84 4.13
C GLN A 91 -23.44 15.53 3.54
N LYS A 92 -23.66 15.44 2.21
CA LYS A 92 -24.86 15.96 1.56
C LYS A 92 -26.14 15.33 2.13
N ARG A 93 -26.14 14.02 2.35
CA ARG A 93 -27.30 13.31 2.94
C ARG A 93 -27.58 13.79 4.37
N LYS A 94 -26.56 13.89 5.21
CA LYS A 94 -26.67 14.45 6.56
C LYS A 94 -27.22 15.88 6.56
N ALA A 95 -26.74 16.71 5.62
CA ALA A 95 -27.23 18.08 5.49
C ALA A 95 -28.71 18.14 5.05
N THR A 96 -29.14 17.20 4.22
CA THR A 96 -30.53 17.12 3.74
C THR A 96 -31.50 16.68 4.85
N ILE A 97 -31.06 15.78 5.73
CA ILE A 97 -31.87 15.26 6.85
C ILE A 97 -31.86 16.21 8.06
N GLY A 98 -30.96 17.21 8.06
CA GLY A 98 -30.89 18.26 9.08
C GLY A 98 -29.85 18.02 10.19
N ASP A 99 -29.10 16.92 10.12
CA ASP A 99 -28.02 16.61 11.08
C ASP A 99 -26.89 17.67 11.05
N ILE A 100 -26.67 18.28 9.88
CA ILE A 100 -25.73 19.39 9.70
C ILE A 100 -26.35 20.46 8.80
N THR A 101 -25.76 21.66 8.80
CA THR A 101 -26.18 22.73 7.89
C THR A 101 -25.64 22.52 6.47
N MET A 102 -26.41 22.91 5.46
CA MET A 102 -25.99 22.84 4.03
C MET A 102 -24.68 23.57 3.74
N ARG A 103 -24.38 24.64 4.49
CA ARG A 103 -23.12 25.39 4.43
C ARG A 103 -21.91 24.54 4.81
N ARG A 104 -22.06 23.55 5.71
CA ARG A 104 -20.96 22.64 6.12
C ARG A 104 -20.66 21.56 5.09
N TRP A 105 -21.60 21.24 4.20
CA TRP A 105 -21.36 20.34 3.06
C TRP A 105 -20.70 21.07 1.89
N LYS A 106 -21.12 22.31 1.58
CA LYS A 106 -20.48 23.12 0.53
C LYS A 106 -19.05 23.50 0.95
N VAL A 107 -18.08 22.72 0.48
CA VAL A 107 -16.69 23.16 0.40
C VAL A 107 -16.62 24.21 -0.71
N VAL A 108 -16.15 25.41 -0.39
CA VAL A 108 -15.92 26.51 -1.35
C VAL A 108 -14.68 26.21 -2.17
#